data_AF-A0A164TSP5-F1
#
_entry.id   AF-A0A164TSP5-F1
#
_cell.length_a   1.000
_cell.length_b   1.000
_cell.length_c   1.000
_cell.angle_alpha   90.00
_cell.angle_beta   90.00
_cell.angle_gamma   90.00
#
_symmetry.space_group_name_H-M   'P 1'
#
loop_
_entity.id
_entity.type
_entity.pdbx_description
1 polymer ?
#
loop_
_entity_poly.entity_id
_entity_poly.type
_entity_poly.pdbx_seq_one_letter_code
_entity_poly.pdbx_strand_id
1 'polypeptide(L)'
;MSREPDAPRRRISHEQRAPVRQTMSEAVESWEWEVFLVAWDALNNAVRPPVVLSICWSSMELLVNQLRDGQIDNGYKERVKKAVRDFTENAIKHLWKDGRGSGEATMGEQYRLIARCIYVCEEEGTKLFRKRMCSFQEIGKKKAIPAMLDAVASEWLTPALESSQAEADRIQQQIIEGIDELVKASTFRNPITGLNVSLLKNITFASNLILACRRHRCKDIGSLILSKIRDESAIDVKTNAFTWLIPFAEAVGTADDNFWFEPLLDFWIERTADFAEKLGPVPQALWACEDFGDGSIESRKEICFVLEAAGVPLVDLKAAKHWLYRRAGVLFLTQAVPSDPLRRELLGDLWPLLAPYLAVGDAIARAP
;
A
#
# COMPACT_ATOMS: atom_id res chain seq x y z
N MET A 1 -3.78 -28.81 -25.89
CA MET A 1 -3.37 -29.62 -24.71
C MET A 1 -4.58 -29.75 -23.82
N SER A 2 -5.16 -30.95 -23.77
CA SER A 2 -6.37 -31.25 -23.01
C SER A 2 -6.09 -31.13 -21.51
N ARG A 3 -6.88 -30.32 -20.81
CA ARG A 3 -6.94 -30.35 -19.34
C ARG A 3 -7.71 -31.61 -18.95
N GLU A 4 -7.02 -32.58 -18.36
CA GLU A 4 -7.71 -33.65 -17.63
C GLU A 4 -8.61 -33.02 -16.56
N PRO A 5 -9.84 -33.53 -16.36
CA PRO A 5 -10.70 -33.08 -15.29
C PRO A 5 -10.08 -33.51 -13.95
N ASP A 6 -9.76 -32.55 -13.09
CA ASP A 6 -9.33 -32.79 -11.70
C ASP A 6 -10.27 -33.81 -11.05
N ALA A 7 -9.72 -34.97 -10.66
CA ALA A 7 -10.46 -35.98 -9.90
C ALA A 7 -11.14 -35.33 -8.68
N PRO A 8 -12.38 -35.73 -8.32
CA PRO A 8 -13.11 -35.10 -7.23
C PRO A 8 -12.35 -35.28 -5.90
N ARG A 9 -11.76 -34.18 -5.42
CA ARG A 9 -11.06 -34.11 -4.12
C ARG A 9 -11.98 -34.60 -2.98
N ARG A 10 -11.45 -35.47 -2.11
CA ARG A 10 -12.19 -36.07 -0.99
C ARG A 10 -12.55 -35.02 0.06
N ARG A 11 -13.72 -35.19 0.70
CA ARG A 11 -14.09 -34.45 1.92
C ARG A 11 -13.50 -35.19 3.13
N ILE A 12 -12.61 -34.53 3.86
CA ILE A 12 -12.21 -34.93 5.22
C ILE A 12 -13.23 -34.36 6.21
N SER A 13 -13.74 -35.20 7.12
CA SER A 13 -14.67 -34.78 8.19
C SER A 13 -13.94 -33.91 9.22
N HIS A 14 -14.66 -33.12 10.01
CA HIS A 14 -14.04 -32.28 11.04
C HIS A 14 -13.26 -33.10 12.08
N GLU A 15 -13.80 -34.26 12.46
CA GLU A 15 -13.20 -35.21 13.40
C GLU A 15 -11.88 -35.81 12.88
N GLN A 16 -11.75 -35.96 11.57
CA GLN A 16 -10.52 -36.45 10.93
C GLN A 16 -9.42 -35.39 10.81
N ARG A 17 -9.71 -34.10 11.05
CA ARG A 17 -8.71 -33.02 10.89
C ARG A 17 -7.73 -32.95 12.04
N ALA A 18 -8.21 -33.08 13.28
CA ALA A 18 -7.38 -32.92 14.46
C ALA A 18 -6.26 -33.99 14.55
N PRO A 19 -6.52 -35.29 14.27
CA PRO A 19 -5.46 -36.30 14.26
C PRO A 19 -4.39 -36.01 13.20
N VAL A 20 -4.80 -35.65 11.98
CA VAL A 20 -3.85 -35.34 10.90
C VAL A 20 -2.98 -34.13 11.24
N ARG A 21 -3.60 -33.08 11.80
CA ARG A 21 -2.86 -31.90 12.28
C ARG A 21 -1.83 -32.29 13.35
N GLN A 22 -2.24 -33.07 14.33
CA GLN A 22 -1.37 -33.50 15.42
C GLN A 22 -0.18 -34.31 14.88
N THR A 23 -0.43 -35.32 14.03
CA THR A 23 0.63 -36.12 13.40
C THR A 23 1.60 -35.26 12.60
N MET A 24 1.11 -34.27 11.84
CA MET A 24 1.99 -33.40 11.07
C MET A 24 2.85 -32.50 11.96
N SER A 25 2.31 -31.95 13.05
CA SER A 25 3.09 -31.14 13.98
C SER A 25 4.11 -31.97 14.75
N GLU A 26 3.72 -33.14 15.27
CA GLU A 26 4.61 -34.07 15.99
C GLU A 26 5.77 -34.54 15.10
N ALA A 27 5.51 -34.80 13.82
CA ALA A 27 6.54 -35.18 12.86
C ALA A 27 7.56 -34.07 12.64
N VAL A 28 7.14 -32.80 12.58
CA VAL A 28 8.04 -31.65 12.46
C VAL A 28 8.84 -31.45 13.76
N GLU A 29 8.19 -31.53 14.92
CA GLU A 29 8.85 -31.39 16.23
C GLU A 29 9.90 -32.50 16.48
N SER A 30 9.61 -33.71 16.02
CA SER A 30 10.47 -34.89 16.19
C SER A 30 11.45 -35.12 15.04
N TRP A 31 11.51 -34.20 14.07
CA TRP A 31 12.41 -34.22 12.91
C TRP A 31 12.18 -35.43 11.98
N GLU A 32 10.96 -35.96 11.96
CA GLU A 32 10.53 -37.06 11.11
C GLU A 32 10.09 -36.55 9.73
N TRP A 33 11.05 -36.05 8.94
CA TRP A 33 10.77 -35.35 7.67
C TRP A 33 9.99 -36.19 6.66
N GLU A 34 10.27 -37.49 6.55
CA GLU A 34 9.55 -38.36 5.61
C GLU A 34 8.08 -38.53 6.01
N VAL A 35 7.81 -38.66 7.32
CA VAL A 35 6.44 -38.78 7.83
C VAL A 35 5.64 -37.51 7.51
N PHE A 36 6.25 -36.34 7.75
CA PHE A 36 5.64 -35.06 7.38
C PHE A 36 5.39 -34.96 5.86
N LEU A 37 6.38 -35.26 5.03
CA LEU A 37 6.29 -35.10 3.58
C LEU A 37 5.24 -36.04 2.95
N VAL A 38 5.16 -37.29 3.42
CA VAL A 38 4.12 -38.24 2.98
C VAL A 38 2.73 -37.75 3.38
N ALA A 39 2.56 -37.25 4.61
CA ALA A 39 1.29 -36.69 5.07
C ALA A 39 0.90 -35.44 4.25
N TRP A 40 1.86 -34.55 3.99
CA TRP A 40 1.66 -33.37 3.15
C TRP A 40 1.21 -33.72 1.74
N ASP A 41 1.92 -34.61 1.05
CA ASP A 41 1.60 -34.99 -0.34
C ASP A 41 0.23 -35.67 -0.42
N ALA A 42 -0.10 -36.53 0.54
CA ALA A 42 -1.43 -37.16 0.60
C ALA A 42 -2.53 -36.11 0.76
N LEU A 43 -2.33 -35.14 1.67
CA LEU A 43 -3.32 -34.12 1.97
C LEU A 43 -3.47 -33.10 0.82
N ASN A 44 -2.36 -32.57 0.30
CA ASN A 44 -2.35 -31.54 -0.73
C ASN A 44 -2.97 -32.02 -2.06
N ASN A 45 -2.79 -33.30 -2.39
CA ASN A 45 -3.38 -33.91 -3.59
C ASN A 45 -4.85 -34.30 -3.40
N ALA A 46 -5.24 -34.79 -2.22
CA ALA A 46 -6.57 -35.34 -2.01
C ALA A 46 -7.62 -34.33 -1.53
N VAL A 47 -7.20 -33.22 -0.91
CA VAL A 47 -8.09 -32.31 -0.18
C VAL A 47 -8.14 -30.92 -0.80
N ARG A 48 -9.28 -30.23 -0.66
CA ARG A 48 -9.45 -28.87 -1.18
C ARG A 48 -8.52 -27.89 -0.44
N PRO A 49 -7.87 -26.92 -1.13
CA PRO A 49 -6.82 -26.11 -0.53
C PRO A 49 -7.23 -25.35 0.75
N PRO A 50 -8.43 -24.76 0.87
CA PRO A 50 -8.84 -24.09 2.12
C PRO A 50 -8.84 -25.01 3.34
N VAL A 51 -9.15 -26.29 3.15
CA VAL A 51 -9.15 -27.29 4.24
C VAL A 51 -7.72 -27.70 4.57
N VAL A 52 -6.86 -27.89 3.56
CA VAL A 52 -5.42 -28.16 3.74
C VAL A 52 -4.79 -27.06 4.58
N LEU A 53 -5.02 -25.79 4.22
CA LEU A 53 -4.50 -24.63 4.94
C LEU A 53 -4.93 -24.61 6.42
N SER A 54 -6.18 -24.97 6.72
CA SER A 54 -6.67 -25.05 8.10
C SER A 54 -6.06 -26.20 8.91
N ILE A 55 -5.59 -27.27 8.26
CA ILE A 55 -5.01 -28.43 8.95
C ILE A 55 -3.53 -28.17 9.23
N CYS A 56 -2.79 -27.69 8.22
CA CYS A 56 -1.33 -27.65 8.25
C CYS A 56 -0.73 -26.36 8.81
N TRP A 57 -1.55 -25.39 9.22
CA TRP A 57 -1.07 -24.05 9.55
C TRP A 57 0.06 -24.07 10.60
N SER A 58 -0.21 -24.69 11.76
CA SER A 58 0.77 -24.77 12.86
C SER A 58 2.02 -25.58 12.48
N SER A 59 1.85 -26.69 11.76
CA SER A 59 2.99 -27.52 11.33
C SER A 59 3.87 -26.78 10.33
N MET A 60 3.29 -25.96 9.45
CA MET A 60 4.04 -25.12 8.51
C MET A 60 4.79 -24.00 9.23
N GLU A 61 4.22 -23.40 10.27
CA GLU A 61 4.92 -22.41 11.09
C GLU A 61 6.17 -23.01 11.75
N LEU A 62 6.04 -24.20 12.34
CA LEU A 62 7.18 -24.94 12.91
C LEU A 62 8.24 -25.26 11.85
N LEU A 63 7.81 -25.78 10.69
CA LEU A 63 8.69 -26.20 9.60
C LEU A 63 9.50 -25.04 9.02
N VAL A 64 8.88 -23.86 8.90
CA VAL A 64 9.53 -22.65 8.40
C VAL A 64 10.57 -22.12 9.38
N ASN A 65 10.29 -22.19 10.69
CA ASN A 65 11.28 -21.83 11.70
C ASN A 65 12.51 -22.76 11.64
N GLN A 66 12.29 -24.08 11.53
CA GLN A 66 13.40 -25.04 11.41
C GLN A 66 14.21 -24.88 10.11
N LEU A 67 13.54 -24.57 8.99
CA LEU A 67 14.23 -24.21 7.74
C LEU A 67 15.10 -22.95 7.91
N ARG A 68 14.57 -21.93 8.59
CA ARG A 68 15.28 -20.68 8.85
C ARG A 68 16.50 -20.90 9.75
N ASP A 69 16.38 -21.75 10.75
CA ASP A 69 17.45 -22.08 11.68
C ASP A 69 18.46 -23.09 11.10
N GLY A 70 18.27 -23.53 9.85
CA GLY A 70 19.17 -24.48 9.18
C GLY A 70 19.13 -25.89 9.75
N GLN A 71 18.05 -26.28 10.44
CA GLN A 71 17.93 -27.55 11.15
C GLN A 71 17.44 -28.72 10.25
N ILE A 72 17.13 -28.45 8.99
CA ILE A 72 16.66 -29.48 8.04
C ILE A 72 17.84 -30.16 7.35
N ASP A 73 17.86 -31.49 7.37
CA ASP A 73 18.89 -32.27 6.70
C ASP A 73 18.95 -31.99 5.19
N ASN A 74 20.17 -31.95 4.64
CA ASN A 74 20.41 -31.66 3.22
C ASN A 74 19.64 -32.58 2.26
N GLY A 75 19.38 -33.83 2.64
CA GLY A 75 18.61 -34.80 1.83
C GLY A 75 17.13 -34.45 1.68
N TYR A 76 16.56 -33.70 2.63
CA TYR A 76 15.13 -33.34 2.64
C TYR A 76 14.88 -31.87 2.30
N LYS A 77 15.89 -31.01 2.42
CA LYS A 77 15.79 -29.55 2.24
C LYS A 77 14.96 -29.12 1.04
N GLU A 78 15.23 -29.68 -0.14
CA GLU A 78 14.51 -29.30 -1.38
C GLU A 78 13.04 -29.79 -1.40
N ARG A 79 12.76 -30.97 -0.85
CA ARG A 79 11.38 -31.49 -0.74
C ARG A 79 10.57 -30.65 0.26
N VAL A 80 11.20 -30.26 1.36
CA VAL A 80 10.60 -29.39 2.38
C VAL A 80 10.35 -27.99 1.81
N LYS A 81 11.32 -27.38 1.13
CA LYS A 81 11.14 -26.09 0.42
C LYS A 81 10.00 -26.16 -0.59
N LYS A 82 9.87 -27.26 -1.35
CA LYS A 82 8.74 -27.48 -2.26
C LYS A 82 7.41 -27.49 -1.51
N ALA A 83 7.30 -28.21 -0.39
CA ALA A 83 6.08 -28.25 0.42
C ALA A 83 5.69 -26.84 0.92
N VAL A 84 6.66 -26.07 1.43
CA VAL A 84 6.47 -24.69 1.87
C VAL A 84 6.01 -23.80 0.71
N ARG A 85 6.62 -23.91 -0.47
CA ARG A 85 6.21 -23.14 -1.66
C ARG A 85 4.78 -23.47 -2.08
N ASP A 86 4.42 -24.75 -2.15
CA ASP A 86 3.10 -25.20 -2.56
C ASP A 86 2.02 -24.75 -1.56
N PHE A 87 2.34 -24.79 -0.25
CA PHE A 87 1.52 -24.19 0.80
C PHE A 87 1.33 -22.68 0.59
N THR A 88 2.43 -21.96 0.35
CA THR A 88 2.43 -20.50 0.15
C THR A 88 1.59 -20.08 -1.04
N GLU A 89 1.72 -20.79 -2.17
CA GLU A 89 0.88 -20.59 -3.35
C GLU A 89 -0.62 -20.70 -3.03
N ASN A 90 -0.98 -21.75 -2.30
CA ASN A 90 -2.36 -22.00 -1.91
C ASN A 90 -2.86 -20.95 -0.92
N ALA A 91 -2.05 -20.59 0.08
CA ALA A 91 -2.36 -19.57 1.07
C ALA A 91 -2.63 -18.23 0.39
N ILE A 92 -1.82 -17.83 -0.59
CA ILE A 92 -1.99 -16.59 -1.35
C ILE A 92 -3.29 -16.60 -2.18
N LYS A 93 -3.54 -17.68 -2.94
CA LYS A 93 -4.75 -17.83 -3.76
C LYS A 93 -6.00 -17.75 -2.89
N HIS A 94 -5.96 -18.38 -1.72
CA HIS A 94 -7.10 -18.52 -0.82
C HIS A 94 -7.11 -17.55 0.37
N LEU A 95 -6.21 -16.56 0.41
CA LEU A 95 -6.25 -15.45 1.37
C LEU A 95 -7.69 -14.93 1.46
N TRP A 96 -8.32 -15.07 2.62
CA TRP A 96 -9.76 -15.08 2.75
C TRP A 96 -10.34 -13.71 2.37
N LYS A 97 -11.33 -13.71 1.47
CA LYS A 97 -11.91 -12.47 0.89
C LYS A 97 -12.60 -11.57 1.94
N ASP A 98 -12.88 -12.10 3.13
CA ASP A 98 -13.71 -11.45 4.15
C ASP A 98 -13.03 -11.32 5.52
N GLY A 99 -11.69 -11.46 5.60
CA GLY A 99 -10.95 -11.18 6.84
C GLY A 99 -11.24 -12.11 8.03
N ARG A 100 -12.04 -13.17 7.86
CA ARG A 100 -12.12 -14.26 8.84
C ARG A 100 -10.88 -15.13 8.66
N GLY A 101 -10.05 -15.20 9.70
CA GLY A 101 -8.94 -16.14 9.75
C GLY A 101 -9.40 -17.58 9.49
N SER A 102 -8.47 -18.52 9.34
CA SER A 102 -8.75 -19.97 9.28
C SER A 102 -9.49 -20.53 10.52
N GLY A 103 -9.94 -19.66 11.43
CA GLY A 103 -10.31 -19.96 12.81
C GLY A 103 -9.12 -19.92 13.76
N GLU A 104 -7.88 -20.04 13.25
CA GLU A 104 -6.68 -20.35 14.05
C GLU A 104 -5.61 -19.27 14.04
N ALA A 105 -5.66 -18.35 13.08
CA ALA A 105 -4.71 -17.25 12.96
C ALA A 105 -5.42 -15.98 12.48
N THR A 106 -5.08 -14.86 13.09
CA THR A 106 -5.44 -13.51 12.65
C THR A 106 -4.88 -13.23 11.25
N MET A 107 -5.46 -12.25 10.53
CA MET A 107 -4.94 -11.85 9.22
C MET A 107 -3.45 -11.44 9.27
N GLY A 108 -3.03 -10.74 10.33
CA GLY A 108 -1.63 -10.33 10.50
C GLY A 108 -0.68 -11.52 10.66
N GLU A 109 -1.08 -12.56 11.40
CA GLU A 109 -0.32 -13.82 11.51
C GLU A 109 -0.26 -14.54 10.17
N GLN A 110 -1.34 -14.51 9.38
CA GLN A 110 -1.34 -15.08 8.03
C GLN A 110 -0.34 -14.42 7.09
N TYR A 111 -0.31 -13.09 7.06
CA TYR A 111 0.64 -12.36 6.23
C TYR A 111 2.09 -12.61 6.67
N ARG A 112 2.35 -12.65 7.98
CA ARG A 112 3.69 -12.96 8.52
C ARG A 112 4.16 -14.37 8.17
N LEU A 113 3.32 -15.40 8.35
CA LEU A 113 3.70 -16.76 7.95
C LEU A 113 3.98 -16.83 6.45
N ILE A 114 3.10 -16.26 5.61
CA ILE A 114 3.32 -16.22 4.15
C ILE A 114 4.65 -15.54 3.82
N ALA A 115 4.95 -14.40 4.45
CA ALA A 115 6.22 -13.70 4.27
C ALA A 115 7.42 -14.57 4.65
N ARG A 116 7.39 -15.26 5.80
CA ARG A 116 8.47 -16.20 6.20
C ARG A 116 8.61 -17.36 5.24
N CYS A 117 7.50 -17.95 4.79
CA CYS A 117 7.53 -19.04 3.81
C CYS A 117 8.20 -18.60 2.51
N ILE A 118 7.93 -17.37 2.05
CA ILE A 118 8.59 -16.81 0.88
C ILE A 118 10.09 -16.65 1.15
N TYR A 119 10.46 -16.13 2.32
CA TYR A 119 11.86 -15.90 2.69
C TYR A 119 12.69 -17.20 2.65
N VAL A 120 12.23 -18.26 3.32
CA VAL A 120 12.97 -19.53 3.41
C VAL A 120 13.01 -20.30 2.07
N CYS A 121 12.16 -19.91 1.10
CA CYS A 121 12.20 -20.42 -0.26
C CYS A 121 13.23 -19.70 -1.15
N GLU A 122 13.94 -18.70 -0.63
CA GLU A 122 15.01 -17.96 -1.32
C GLU A 122 14.57 -17.46 -2.71
N GLU A 123 15.34 -17.74 -3.78
CA GLU A 123 15.09 -17.23 -5.14
C GLU A 123 13.70 -17.61 -5.67
N GLU A 124 13.26 -18.84 -5.43
CA GLU A 124 11.93 -19.32 -5.85
C GLU A 124 10.82 -18.62 -5.07
N GLY A 125 11.07 -18.31 -3.79
CA GLY A 125 10.22 -17.46 -2.98
C GLY A 125 10.10 -16.06 -3.58
N THR A 126 11.22 -15.38 -3.84
CA THR A 126 11.21 -14.02 -4.42
C THR A 126 10.49 -13.98 -5.77
N LYS A 127 10.66 -15.01 -6.62
CA LYS A 127 9.88 -15.16 -7.87
C LYS A 127 8.39 -15.31 -7.60
N LEU A 128 8.01 -16.09 -6.61
CA LEU A 128 6.61 -16.27 -6.21
C LEU A 128 6.00 -14.95 -5.70
N PHE A 129 6.71 -14.23 -4.84
CA PHE A 129 6.30 -12.90 -4.35
C PHE A 129 6.00 -11.96 -5.51
N ARG A 130 6.99 -11.75 -6.38
CA ARG A 130 6.87 -10.94 -7.59
C ARG A 130 5.65 -11.29 -8.45
N LYS A 131 5.53 -12.57 -8.81
CA LYS A 131 4.40 -13.08 -9.60
C LYS A 131 3.05 -12.88 -8.92
N ARG A 132 2.97 -13.08 -7.61
CA ARG A 132 1.69 -13.11 -6.88
C ARG A 132 1.25 -11.75 -6.36
N MET A 133 2.16 -10.81 -6.15
CA MET A 133 1.81 -9.43 -5.81
C MET A 133 0.89 -8.80 -6.86
N CYS A 134 1.15 -9.07 -8.15
CA CYS A 134 0.28 -8.69 -9.25
C CYS A 134 -1.08 -9.40 -9.18
N SER A 135 -1.13 -10.68 -8.82
CA SER A 135 -2.39 -11.45 -8.74
C SER A 135 -3.33 -11.00 -7.61
N PHE A 136 -2.83 -10.34 -6.55
CA PHE A 136 -3.69 -9.74 -5.52
C PHE A 136 -4.64 -8.67 -6.10
N GLN A 137 -4.23 -8.04 -7.20
CA GLN A 137 -5.05 -7.07 -7.92
C GLN A 137 -6.25 -7.75 -8.60
N GLU A 138 -6.01 -8.87 -9.29
CA GLU A 138 -6.99 -9.61 -10.09
C GLU A 138 -8.12 -10.20 -9.24
N ILE A 139 -7.83 -10.56 -7.98
CA ILE A 139 -8.79 -11.21 -7.08
C ILE A 139 -9.56 -10.18 -6.21
N GLY A 140 -9.32 -8.88 -6.42
CA GLY A 140 -9.94 -7.80 -5.64
C GLY A 140 -9.37 -7.65 -4.23
N LYS A 141 -8.19 -8.20 -3.96
CA LYS A 141 -7.51 -8.20 -2.64
C LYS A 141 -6.56 -7.01 -2.48
N LYS A 142 -6.91 -5.85 -3.04
CA LYS A 142 -6.06 -4.64 -3.05
C LYS A 142 -5.68 -4.19 -1.63
N LYS A 143 -6.57 -4.40 -0.65
CA LYS A 143 -6.33 -4.11 0.78
C LYS A 143 -5.30 -5.04 1.45
N ALA A 144 -5.05 -6.23 0.89
CA ALA A 144 -4.07 -7.18 1.42
C ALA A 144 -2.63 -6.82 1.05
N ILE A 145 -2.43 -6.05 -0.03
CA ILE A 145 -1.11 -5.73 -0.56
C ILE A 145 -0.28 -4.95 0.47
N PRO A 146 -0.76 -3.85 1.09
CA PRO A 146 0.06 -3.13 2.06
C PRO A 146 0.39 -3.97 3.30
N ALA A 147 -0.54 -4.79 3.78
CA ALA A 147 -0.31 -5.70 4.90
C ALA A 147 0.72 -6.80 4.56
N MET A 148 0.68 -7.32 3.34
CA MET A 148 1.68 -8.27 2.85
C MET A 148 3.07 -7.63 2.72
N LEU A 149 3.14 -6.40 2.20
CA LEU A 149 4.40 -5.67 2.09
C LEU A 149 5.01 -5.37 3.46
N ASP A 150 4.17 -5.01 4.43
CA ASP A 150 4.61 -4.79 5.81
C ASP A 150 5.13 -6.08 6.45
N ALA A 151 4.43 -7.20 6.23
CA ALA A 151 4.88 -8.51 6.70
C ALA A 151 6.19 -8.94 6.04
N VAL A 152 6.34 -8.76 4.72
CA VAL A 152 7.59 -9.05 3.99
C VAL A 152 8.74 -8.22 4.53
N ALA A 153 8.55 -6.90 4.68
CA ALA A 153 9.60 -6.04 5.18
C ALA A 153 9.96 -6.37 6.64
N SER A 154 8.98 -6.61 7.51
CA SER A 154 9.22 -7.01 8.91
C SER A 154 9.96 -8.35 9.02
N GLU A 155 9.51 -9.37 8.28
CA GLU A 155 10.05 -10.73 8.39
C GLU A 155 11.35 -10.94 7.61
N TRP A 156 11.70 -10.07 6.66
CA TRP A 156 12.92 -10.19 5.86
C TRP A 156 13.99 -9.18 6.27
N LEU A 157 13.64 -7.90 6.48
CA LEU A 157 14.63 -6.87 6.80
C LEU A 157 15.12 -6.98 8.24
N THR A 158 14.23 -7.24 9.21
CA THR A 158 14.65 -7.34 10.63
C THR A 158 15.73 -8.40 10.81
N PRO A 159 15.57 -9.64 10.30
CA PRO A 159 16.61 -10.66 10.42
C PRO A 159 17.89 -10.34 9.64
N ALA A 160 17.77 -9.70 8.48
CA ALA A 160 18.96 -9.35 7.70
C ALA A 160 19.76 -8.22 8.33
N LEU A 161 19.10 -7.25 8.98
CA LEU A 161 19.76 -6.21 9.78
C LEU A 161 20.52 -6.81 10.97
N GLU A 162 20.02 -7.90 11.57
CA GLU A 162 20.72 -8.65 12.62
C GLU A 162 21.94 -9.42 12.09
N SER A 163 21.90 -9.85 10.82
CA SER A 163 22.97 -10.61 10.17
C SER A 163 24.08 -9.70 9.63
N SER A 164 23.78 -8.83 8.65
CA SER A 164 24.75 -7.89 8.07
C SER A 164 24.08 -6.80 7.23
N GLN A 165 24.73 -5.63 7.11
CA GLN A 165 24.26 -4.55 6.24
C GLN A 165 24.15 -4.98 4.77
N ALA A 166 25.10 -5.79 4.27
CA ALA A 166 25.08 -6.28 2.89
C ALA A 166 23.88 -7.19 2.59
N GLU A 167 23.46 -8.00 3.57
CA GLU A 167 22.25 -8.82 3.44
C GLU A 167 20.99 -7.96 3.49
N ALA A 168 20.96 -6.96 4.38
CA ALA A 168 19.87 -6.00 4.47
C ALA A 168 19.68 -5.25 3.15
N ASP A 169 20.76 -4.76 2.55
CA ASP A 169 20.74 -4.06 1.26
C ASP A 169 20.24 -4.97 0.13
N ARG A 170 20.68 -6.24 0.11
CA ARG A 170 20.21 -7.24 -0.87
C ARG A 170 18.71 -7.49 -0.73
N ILE A 171 18.21 -7.69 0.49
CA ILE A 171 16.79 -7.91 0.74
C ILE A 171 15.98 -6.67 0.38
N GLN A 172 16.46 -5.48 0.75
CA GLN A 172 15.83 -4.23 0.37
C GLN A 172 15.68 -4.13 -1.14
N GLN A 173 16.72 -4.49 -1.91
CA GLN A 173 16.65 -4.54 -3.38
C GLN A 173 15.60 -5.53 -3.90
N GLN A 174 15.45 -6.71 -3.29
CA GLN A 174 14.40 -7.66 -3.69
C GLN A 174 12.98 -7.15 -3.41
N ILE A 175 12.80 -6.45 -2.28
CA ILE A 175 11.53 -5.78 -1.94
C ILE A 175 11.25 -4.65 -2.93
N ILE A 176 12.27 -3.83 -3.26
CA ILE A 176 12.21 -2.77 -4.27
C ILE A 176 11.71 -3.34 -5.60
N GLU A 177 12.34 -4.40 -6.11
CA GLU A 177 11.98 -5.02 -7.39
C GLU A 177 10.54 -5.54 -7.41
N GLY A 178 10.10 -6.20 -6.33
CA GLY A 178 8.72 -6.68 -6.24
C GLY A 178 7.68 -5.55 -6.17
N ILE A 179 8.01 -4.44 -5.50
CA ILE A 179 7.12 -3.27 -5.48
C ILE A 179 7.13 -2.56 -6.84
N ASP A 180 8.27 -2.40 -7.50
CA ASP A 180 8.35 -1.82 -8.85
C ASP A 180 7.54 -2.65 -9.87
N GLU A 181 7.62 -3.98 -9.83
CA GLU A 181 6.77 -4.85 -10.65
C GLU A 181 5.28 -4.66 -10.36
N LEU A 182 4.90 -4.59 -9.08
CA LEU A 182 3.51 -4.31 -8.67
C LEU A 182 3.04 -2.95 -9.21
N VAL A 183 3.90 -1.94 -9.12
CA VAL A 183 3.64 -0.57 -9.55
C VAL A 183 3.57 -0.48 -11.08
N LYS A 184 4.41 -1.20 -11.82
CA LYS A 184 4.31 -1.34 -13.28
C LYS A 184 3.02 -2.05 -13.68
N ALA A 185 2.63 -3.08 -12.93
CA ALA A 185 1.36 -3.79 -13.11
C ALA A 185 0.14 -3.01 -12.59
N SER A 186 0.34 -1.90 -11.88
CA SER A 186 -0.74 -1.18 -11.18
C SER A 186 -1.76 -0.53 -12.10
N THR A 187 -1.47 -0.45 -13.41
CA THR A 187 -2.43 -0.03 -14.43
C THR A 187 -3.15 -1.25 -15.00
N PHE A 188 -4.42 -1.42 -14.66
CA PHE A 188 -5.24 -2.54 -15.13
C PHE A 188 -6.40 -2.04 -15.99
N ARG A 189 -6.83 -2.85 -16.95
CA ARG A 189 -8.02 -2.56 -17.74
C ARG A 189 -9.26 -2.84 -16.89
N ASN A 190 -10.04 -1.81 -16.58
CA ASN A 190 -11.29 -1.95 -15.85
C ASN A 190 -12.27 -2.83 -16.67
N PRO A 191 -12.79 -3.93 -16.10
CA PRO A 191 -13.65 -4.85 -16.84
C PRO A 191 -15.03 -4.26 -17.17
N ILE A 192 -15.47 -3.23 -16.45
CA ILE A 192 -16.77 -2.57 -16.65
C ILE A 192 -16.63 -1.44 -17.68
N THR A 193 -15.60 -0.60 -17.55
CA THR A 193 -15.44 0.60 -18.39
C THR A 193 -14.48 0.41 -19.56
N GLY A 194 -13.69 -0.66 -19.59
CA GLY A 194 -12.68 -0.93 -20.61
C GLY A 194 -11.45 -0.01 -20.56
N LEU A 195 -11.41 0.94 -19.62
CA LEU A 195 -10.36 1.94 -19.46
C LEU A 195 -9.23 1.44 -18.55
N ASN A 196 -8.01 1.89 -18.81
CA ASN A 196 -6.87 1.66 -17.93
C ASN A 196 -7.03 2.49 -16.65
N VAL A 197 -7.02 1.82 -15.50
CA VAL A 197 -7.13 2.43 -14.17
C VAL A 197 -5.89 2.08 -13.36
N SER A 198 -5.22 3.10 -12.85
CA SER A 198 -4.09 2.96 -11.94
C SER A 198 -4.58 2.68 -10.51
N LEU A 199 -3.98 1.70 -9.84
CA LEU A 199 -4.24 1.44 -8.41
C LEU A 199 -3.80 2.58 -7.52
N LEU A 200 -2.80 3.36 -7.97
CA LEU A 200 -2.33 4.53 -7.24
C LEU A 200 -3.40 5.62 -7.16
N LYS A 201 -4.49 5.56 -7.96
CA LYS A 201 -5.67 6.41 -7.77
C LYS A 201 -6.50 6.04 -6.54
N ASN A 202 -6.34 4.85 -5.97
CA ASN A 202 -7.01 4.51 -4.72
C ASN A 202 -6.21 5.09 -3.55
N ILE A 203 -6.76 6.11 -2.89
CA ILE A 203 -6.10 6.86 -1.82
C ILE A 203 -5.63 5.93 -0.70
N THR A 204 -6.50 5.03 -0.23
CA THR A 204 -6.15 4.05 0.83
C THR A 204 -5.01 3.12 0.41
N PHE A 205 -4.95 2.73 -0.85
CA PHE A 205 -3.86 1.89 -1.36
C PHE A 205 -2.55 2.68 -1.44
N ALA A 206 -2.57 3.85 -2.06
CA ALA A 206 -1.41 4.71 -2.23
C ALA A 206 -0.83 5.16 -0.87
N SER A 207 -1.69 5.60 0.06
CA SER A 207 -1.26 6.05 1.38
C SER A 207 -0.62 4.91 2.16
N ASN A 208 -1.24 3.74 2.22
CA ASN A 208 -0.68 2.59 2.92
C ASN A 208 0.65 2.12 2.30
N LEU A 209 0.80 2.20 0.98
CA LEU A 209 2.04 1.86 0.30
C LEU A 209 3.17 2.83 0.67
N ILE A 210 2.88 4.14 0.71
CA ILE A 210 3.83 5.17 1.15
C ILE A 210 4.16 5.05 2.63
N LEU A 211 3.17 4.78 3.49
CA LEU A 211 3.38 4.54 4.92
C LEU A 211 4.25 3.30 5.16
N ALA A 212 4.08 2.24 4.36
CA ALA A 212 4.96 1.08 4.42
C ALA A 212 6.40 1.46 4.01
N CYS A 213 6.58 2.22 2.92
CA CYS A 213 7.90 2.71 2.50
C CYS A 213 8.56 3.59 3.59
N ARG A 214 7.78 4.46 4.25
CA ARG A 214 8.24 5.29 5.37
C ARG A 214 8.68 4.44 6.56
N ARG A 215 7.85 3.47 6.98
CA ARG A 215 8.15 2.58 8.12
C ARG A 215 9.46 1.83 7.93
N HIS A 216 9.73 1.39 6.71
CA HIS A 216 10.91 0.60 6.35
C HIS A 216 12.04 1.42 5.74
N ARG A 217 11.93 2.76 5.74
CA ARG A 217 12.93 3.71 5.21
C ARG A 217 13.32 3.47 3.75
N CYS A 218 12.42 2.91 2.94
CA CYS A 218 12.64 2.63 1.53
C CYS A 218 12.47 3.90 0.67
N LYS A 219 13.44 4.82 0.71
CA LYS A 219 13.35 6.12 0.02
C LYS A 219 13.15 5.98 -1.49
N ASP A 220 13.96 5.15 -2.16
CA ASP A 220 13.92 5.00 -3.63
C ASP A 220 12.56 4.52 -4.14
N ILE A 221 11.93 3.59 -3.42
CA ILE A 221 10.58 3.11 -3.73
C ILE A 221 9.55 4.22 -3.50
N GLY A 222 9.66 4.92 -2.37
CA GLY A 222 8.80 6.06 -2.07
C GLY A 222 8.84 7.09 -3.20
N SER A 223 10.04 7.46 -3.65
CA SER A 223 10.25 8.38 -4.77
C SER A 223 9.64 7.85 -6.06
N LEU A 224 9.82 6.56 -6.39
CA LEU A 224 9.23 5.94 -7.58
C LEU A 224 7.69 5.93 -7.55
N ILE A 225 7.09 5.62 -6.40
CA ILE A 225 5.64 5.62 -6.25
C ILE A 225 5.09 7.05 -6.37
N LEU A 226 5.73 8.00 -5.69
CA LEU A 226 5.32 9.40 -5.68
C LEU A 226 5.50 10.06 -7.05
N SER A 227 6.57 9.73 -7.79
CA SER A 227 6.76 10.20 -9.16
C SER A 227 5.64 9.69 -10.08
N LYS A 228 5.22 8.44 -9.92
CA LYS A 228 4.08 7.90 -10.67
C LYS A 228 2.76 8.56 -10.28
N ILE A 229 2.53 8.79 -8.99
CA ILE A 229 1.35 9.55 -8.50
C ILE A 229 1.35 10.97 -9.09
N ARG A 230 2.51 11.61 -9.18
CA ARG A 230 2.65 12.94 -9.78
C ARG A 230 2.25 12.94 -11.24
N ASP A 231 2.68 11.94 -11.99
CA ASP A 231 2.44 11.83 -13.44
C ASP A 231 1.01 11.35 -13.79
N GLU A 232 0.17 11.01 -12.80
CA GLU A 232 -1.24 10.65 -13.01
C GLU A 232 -2.08 11.88 -13.40
N SER A 233 -2.53 11.91 -14.66
CA SER A 233 -3.33 13.01 -15.22
C SER A 233 -4.66 13.29 -14.51
N ALA A 234 -5.20 12.33 -13.74
CA ALA A 234 -6.40 12.54 -12.93
C ALA A 234 -6.13 13.28 -11.61
N ILE A 235 -4.85 13.41 -11.24
CA ILE A 235 -4.35 14.11 -10.05
C ILE A 235 -3.66 15.41 -10.54
N ASP A 236 -4.33 16.17 -11.42
CA ASP A 236 -3.90 17.49 -11.88
C ASP A 236 -4.75 18.61 -11.23
N VAL A 237 -4.16 19.81 -11.10
CA VAL A 237 -4.77 21.05 -10.58
C VAL A 237 -6.07 21.39 -11.29
N LYS A 238 -6.14 21.09 -12.59
CA LYS A 238 -7.32 21.36 -13.41
C LYS A 238 -8.53 20.53 -13.01
N THR A 239 -8.30 19.37 -12.39
CA THR A 239 -9.35 18.40 -12.17
C THR A 239 -9.76 18.22 -10.73
N ASN A 240 -8.86 18.08 -9.73
CA ASN A 240 -9.32 17.43 -8.49
C ASN A 240 -8.36 17.41 -7.27
N ALA A 241 -7.65 18.51 -6.99
CA ALA A 241 -6.76 18.61 -5.81
C ALA A 241 -7.41 18.10 -4.50
N PHE A 242 -8.65 18.52 -4.24
CA PHE A 242 -9.36 18.21 -3.00
C PHE A 242 -9.94 16.81 -2.97
N THR A 243 -10.15 16.16 -4.12
CA THR A 243 -10.77 14.83 -4.11
C THR A 243 -9.74 13.72 -4.00
N TRP A 244 -8.46 14.01 -4.23
CA TRP A 244 -7.40 13.01 -4.17
C TRP A 244 -6.21 13.44 -3.33
N LEU A 245 -5.62 14.59 -3.63
CA LEU A 245 -4.34 15.00 -3.05
C LEU A 245 -4.49 15.37 -1.57
N ILE A 246 -5.58 16.05 -1.21
CA ILE A 246 -5.87 16.41 0.19
C ILE A 246 -6.14 15.15 1.05
N PRO A 247 -7.08 14.25 0.70
CA PRO A 247 -7.27 13.04 1.51
C PRO A 247 -6.05 12.12 1.52
N PHE A 248 -5.24 12.13 0.45
CA PHE A 248 -3.96 11.42 0.44
C PHE A 248 -2.97 12.03 1.43
N ALA A 249 -2.81 13.35 1.44
CA ALA A 249 -1.94 14.07 2.37
C ALA A 249 -2.33 13.82 3.83
N GLU A 250 -3.63 13.89 4.13
CA GLU A 250 -4.17 13.58 5.46
C GLU A 250 -3.85 12.14 5.86
N ALA A 251 -4.05 11.19 4.95
CA ALA A 251 -3.82 9.79 5.21
C ALA A 251 -2.34 9.44 5.44
N VAL A 252 -1.40 10.19 4.86
CA VAL A 252 0.05 9.99 5.09
C VAL A 252 0.63 10.92 6.17
N GLY A 253 -0.11 11.97 6.53
CA GLY A 253 0.30 13.06 7.44
C GLY A 253 -0.24 12.96 8.87
N THR A 254 -1.05 11.95 9.21
CA THR A 254 -1.64 11.79 10.55
C THR A 254 -1.09 10.54 11.26
N ALA A 255 0.14 10.63 11.74
CA ALA A 255 0.64 9.85 12.89
C ALA A 255 1.99 10.42 13.32
N ASP A 256 2.09 10.72 14.62
CA ASP A 256 3.21 11.28 15.36
C ASP A 256 4.60 10.85 14.87
N ASP A 257 5.54 11.80 14.98
CA ASP A 257 6.99 11.63 14.91
C ASP A 257 7.52 10.84 13.72
N ASN A 258 7.58 11.53 12.57
CA ASN A 258 8.75 11.63 11.68
C ASN A 258 8.29 12.19 10.33
N PHE A 259 8.16 13.50 10.24
CA PHE A 259 7.95 14.22 8.97
C PHE A 259 9.10 14.02 7.96
N TRP A 260 10.18 13.35 8.36
CA TRP A 260 11.42 13.21 7.59
C TRP A 260 11.45 11.98 6.68
N PHE A 261 10.35 11.66 5.98
CA PHE A 261 10.43 10.82 4.79
C PHE A 261 10.66 11.73 3.57
N GLU A 262 11.94 11.98 3.29
CA GLU A 262 12.42 12.89 2.22
C GLU A 262 11.63 12.79 0.90
N PRO A 263 11.33 11.59 0.33
CA PRO A 263 10.54 11.51 -0.89
C PRO A 263 9.17 12.19 -0.82
N LEU A 264 8.52 12.11 0.34
CA LEU A 264 7.21 12.71 0.55
C LEU A 264 7.32 14.23 0.69
N LEU A 265 8.38 14.73 1.32
CA LEU A 265 8.67 16.16 1.38
C LEU A 265 8.94 16.73 -0.02
N ASP A 266 9.80 16.06 -0.81
CA ASP A 266 10.09 16.46 -2.19
C ASP A 266 8.82 16.48 -3.04
N PHE A 267 7.97 15.46 -2.90
CA PHE A 267 6.67 15.42 -3.56
C PHE A 267 5.78 16.60 -3.18
N TRP A 268 5.72 16.99 -1.90
CA TRP A 268 4.94 18.16 -1.47
C TRP A 268 5.50 19.48 -2.00
N ILE A 269 6.83 19.63 -2.01
CA ILE A 269 7.52 20.80 -2.57
C ILE A 269 7.18 20.93 -4.06
N GLU A 270 7.40 19.86 -4.85
CA GLU A 270 7.10 19.84 -6.29
C GLU A 270 5.63 20.15 -6.57
N ARG A 271 4.71 19.51 -5.83
CA ARG A 271 3.27 19.74 -6.01
C ARG A 271 2.85 21.15 -5.63
N THR A 272 3.40 21.71 -4.57
CA THR A 272 3.10 23.09 -4.16
C THR A 272 3.53 24.08 -5.23
N ALA A 273 4.74 23.92 -5.78
CA ALA A 273 5.26 24.76 -6.87
C ALA A 273 4.37 24.68 -8.13
N ASP A 274 4.04 23.46 -8.60
CA ASP A 274 3.18 23.27 -9.78
C ASP A 274 1.79 23.90 -9.61
N PHE A 275 1.22 23.78 -8.39
CA PHE A 275 -0.09 24.33 -8.09
C PHE A 275 -0.09 25.85 -7.95
N ALA A 276 0.97 26.41 -7.35
CA ALA A 276 1.17 27.85 -7.25
C ALA A 276 1.31 28.48 -8.64
N GLU A 277 2.12 27.89 -9.52
CA GLU A 277 2.29 28.35 -10.90
C GLU A 277 0.96 28.33 -11.68
N LYS A 278 0.15 27.28 -11.50
CA LYS A 278 -1.14 27.09 -12.17
C LYS A 278 -2.31 27.87 -11.56
N LEU A 279 -2.13 28.54 -10.41
CA LEU A 279 -3.21 29.32 -9.77
C LEU A 279 -3.65 30.49 -10.66
N GLY A 280 -2.68 31.15 -11.31
CA GLY A 280 -2.92 32.32 -12.15
C GLY A 280 -3.36 33.56 -11.36
N PRO A 281 -3.59 34.68 -12.05
CA PRO A 281 -3.93 35.95 -11.41
C PRO A 281 -5.31 35.91 -10.75
N VAL A 282 -5.52 36.78 -9.76
CA VAL A 282 -6.81 36.97 -9.09
C VAL A 282 -7.86 37.44 -10.12
N PRO A 283 -8.99 36.74 -10.29
CA PRO A 283 -10.08 37.16 -11.17
C PRO A 283 -10.62 38.55 -10.83
N GLN A 284 -11.04 39.32 -11.83
CA GLN A 284 -11.53 40.69 -11.64
C GLN A 284 -12.70 40.80 -10.67
N ALA A 285 -13.62 39.82 -10.67
CA ALA A 285 -14.74 39.76 -9.74
C ALA A 285 -14.29 39.74 -8.26
N LEU A 286 -13.06 39.29 -7.99
CA LEU A 286 -12.51 39.18 -6.64
C LEU A 286 -11.64 40.38 -6.24
N TRP A 287 -11.42 41.37 -7.12
CA TRP A 287 -10.57 42.53 -6.79
C TRP A 287 -11.17 43.45 -5.73
N ALA A 288 -12.49 43.44 -5.57
CA ALA A 288 -13.19 44.21 -4.54
C ALA A 288 -13.23 43.48 -3.18
N CYS A 289 -12.76 42.22 -3.10
CA CYS A 289 -12.71 41.48 -1.86
C CYS A 289 -11.46 41.87 -1.07
N GLU A 290 -11.63 42.36 0.16
CA GLU A 290 -10.52 42.69 1.06
C GLU A 290 -9.90 41.43 1.69
N ASP A 291 -10.66 40.35 1.79
CA ASP A 291 -10.25 39.07 2.40
C ASP A 291 -10.73 37.89 1.53
N PHE A 292 -9.84 36.91 1.31
CA PHE A 292 -10.12 35.67 0.59
C PHE A 292 -10.38 34.46 1.50
N GLY A 293 -10.35 34.67 2.82
CA GLY A 293 -10.57 33.66 3.85
C GLY A 293 -9.48 32.59 3.93
N ASP A 294 -9.62 31.69 4.89
CA ASP A 294 -8.67 30.61 5.22
C ASP A 294 -8.66 29.44 4.21
N GLY A 295 -9.54 29.47 3.21
CA GLY A 295 -9.67 28.43 2.20
C GLY A 295 -10.68 27.33 2.54
N SER A 296 -11.35 27.42 3.69
CA SER A 296 -12.45 26.53 4.10
C SER A 296 -13.62 26.54 3.09
N ILE A 297 -14.51 25.55 3.20
CA ILE A 297 -15.73 25.50 2.38
C ILE A 297 -16.63 26.70 2.72
N GLU A 298 -16.67 27.07 4.00
CA GLU A 298 -17.47 28.13 4.59
C GLU A 298 -17.04 29.49 4.06
N SER A 299 -15.76 29.85 4.17
CA SER A 299 -15.25 31.12 3.66
C SER A 299 -15.44 31.25 2.14
N ARG A 300 -15.25 30.17 1.38
CA ARG A 300 -15.48 30.19 -0.08
C ARG A 300 -16.95 30.40 -0.44
N LYS A 301 -17.88 29.80 0.32
CA LYS A 301 -19.32 30.00 0.12
C LYS A 301 -19.74 31.42 0.46
N GLU A 302 -19.22 31.98 1.54
CA GLU A 302 -19.50 33.35 1.96
C GLU A 302 -19.05 34.36 0.91
N ILE A 303 -17.83 34.23 0.39
CA ILE A 303 -17.33 35.10 -0.69
C ILE A 303 -18.22 34.97 -1.94
N CYS A 304 -18.56 33.75 -2.36
CA CYS A 304 -19.44 33.56 -3.52
C CYS A 304 -20.82 34.19 -3.32
N PHE A 305 -21.39 34.08 -2.11
CA PHE A 305 -22.68 34.68 -1.77
C PHE A 305 -22.64 36.21 -1.87
N VAL A 306 -21.56 36.84 -1.38
CA VAL A 306 -21.37 38.30 -1.49
C VAL A 306 -21.25 38.73 -2.96
N LEU A 307 -20.52 37.99 -3.78
CA LEU A 307 -20.41 38.27 -5.22
C LEU A 307 -21.75 38.11 -5.95
N GLU A 308 -22.52 37.08 -5.62
CA GLU A 308 -23.87 36.88 -6.15
C GLU A 308 -24.79 38.05 -5.78
N ALA A 309 -24.77 38.48 -4.51
CA ALA A 309 -25.56 39.62 -4.03
C ALA A 309 -25.15 40.94 -4.69
N ALA A 310 -23.88 41.10 -5.07
CA ALA A 310 -23.37 42.25 -5.80
C ALA A 310 -23.73 42.25 -7.31
N GLY A 311 -24.44 41.22 -7.80
CA GLY A 311 -24.88 41.14 -9.19
C GLY A 311 -23.78 40.76 -10.17
N VAL A 312 -22.71 40.10 -9.71
CA VAL A 312 -21.61 39.64 -10.59
C VAL A 312 -22.15 38.65 -11.64
N PRO A 313 -21.78 38.80 -12.93
CA PRO A 313 -22.21 37.89 -13.97
C PRO A 313 -21.80 36.43 -13.69
N LEU A 314 -22.66 35.48 -14.07
CA LEU A 314 -22.45 34.04 -13.81
C LEU A 314 -21.11 33.50 -14.33
N VAL A 315 -20.61 34.03 -15.45
CA VAL A 315 -19.33 33.62 -16.04
C VAL A 315 -18.17 34.00 -15.11
N ASP A 316 -18.19 35.21 -14.57
CA ASP A 316 -17.16 35.72 -13.66
C ASP A 316 -17.25 35.06 -12.29
N LEU A 317 -18.47 34.78 -11.83
CA LEU A 317 -18.70 34.02 -10.60
C LEU A 317 -18.13 32.59 -10.70
N LYS A 318 -18.30 31.92 -11.85
CA LYS A 318 -17.68 30.60 -12.10
C LYS A 318 -16.16 30.67 -12.06
N ALA A 319 -15.57 31.70 -12.66
CA ALA A 319 -14.13 31.91 -12.64
C ALA A 319 -13.63 32.18 -11.21
N ALA A 320 -14.31 33.03 -10.45
CA ALA A 320 -14.01 33.33 -9.04
C ALA A 320 -14.09 32.06 -8.17
N LYS A 321 -15.18 31.29 -8.28
CA LYS A 321 -15.36 30.03 -7.55
C LYS A 321 -14.25 29.03 -7.84
N HIS A 322 -13.88 28.88 -9.11
CA HIS A 322 -12.82 27.96 -9.53
C HIS A 322 -11.45 28.39 -9.02
N TRP A 323 -11.16 29.69 -9.05
CA TRP A 323 -9.92 30.25 -8.53
C TRP A 323 -9.83 30.10 -7.00
N LEU A 324 -10.88 30.44 -6.26
CA LEU A 324 -10.96 30.24 -4.80
C LEU A 324 -10.77 28.77 -4.41
N TYR A 325 -11.33 27.86 -5.21
CA TYR A 325 -11.11 26.43 -5.03
C TYR A 325 -9.64 26.07 -5.19
N ARG A 326 -8.98 26.46 -6.29
CA ARG A 326 -7.54 26.21 -6.50
C ARG A 326 -6.65 26.83 -5.42
N ARG A 327 -6.93 28.07 -5.03
CA ARG A 327 -6.21 28.80 -3.96
C ARG A 327 -6.18 27.99 -2.67
N ALA A 328 -7.34 27.47 -2.25
CA ALA A 328 -7.42 26.67 -1.03
C ALA A 328 -6.57 25.38 -1.11
N GLY A 329 -6.40 24.80 -2.31
CA GLY A 329 -5.52 23.65 -2.51
C GLY A 329 -4.04 24.03 -2.35
N VAL A 330 -3.64 25.19 -2.88
CA VAL A 330 -2.30 25.75 -2.67
C VAL A 330 -2.03 25.99 -1.19
N LEU A 331 -2.98 26.60 -0.47
CA LEU A 331 -2.87 26.82 0.98
C LEU A 331 -2.63 25.52 1.74
N PHE A 332 -3.46 24.51 1.49
CA PHE A 332 -3.34 23.21 2.14
C PHE A 332 -1.98 22.53 1.88
N LEU A 333 -1.53 22.50 0.62
CA LEU A 333 -0.25 21.88 0.27
C LEU A 333 0.93 22.64 0.87
N THR A 334 0.86 23.97 0.88
CA THR A 334 1.92 24.81 1.47
C THR A 334 2.05 24.58 2.98
N GLN A 335 0.95 24.31 3.68
CA GLN A 335 0.98 23.96 5.10
C GLN A 335 1.73 22.63 5.37
N ALA A 336 1.73 21.70 4.41
CA ALA A 336 2.49 20.45 4.50
C ALA A 336 4.01 20.64 4.34
N VAL A 337 4.46 21.78 3.82
CA VAL A 337 5.88 22.15 3.77
C VAL A 337 6.29 22.69 5.14
N PRO A 338 7.28 22.13 5.85
CA PRO A 338 7.55 22.46 7.25
C PRO A 338 8.35 23.76 7.47
N SER A 339 9.01 24.30 6.43
CA SER A 339 9.96 25.42 6.53
C SER A 339 9.36 26.72 5.99
N ASP A 340 9.28 27.77 6.82
CA ASP A 340 8.80 29.10 6.40
C ASP A 340 9.64 29.73 5.27
N PRO A 341 10.99 29.72 5.34
CA PRO A 341 11.81 30.15 4.20
C PRO A 341 11.48 29.43 2.90
N LEU A 342 11.26 28.12 2.97
CA LEU A 342 10.93 27.30 1.81
C LEU A 342 9.52 27.59 1.29
N ARG A 343 8.53 27.78 2.17
CA ARG A 343 7.18 28.20 1.74
C ARG A 343 7.22 29.54 1.01
N ARG A 344 8.02 30.49 1.49
CA ARG A 344 8.20 31.80 0.87
C ARG A 344 8.85 31.70 -0.51
N GLU A 345 9.88 30.86 -0.64
CA GLU A 345 10.52 30.57 -1.92
C GLU A 345 9.52 29.95 -2.93
N LEU A 346 8.76 28.93 -2.49
CA LEU A 346 7.80 28.23 -3.34
C LEU A 346 6.64 29.10 -3.81
N LEU A 347 6.16 30.00 -2.94
CA LEU A 347 5.02 30.85 -3.28
C LEU A 347 5.41 32.13 -4.03
N GLY A 348 6.65 32.60 -3.90
CA GLY A 348 7.15 33.79 -4.60
C GLY A 348 6.20 34.99 -4.46
N ASP A 349 5.70 35.49 -5.59
CA ASP A 349 4.78 36.64 -5.65
C ASP A 349 3.40 36.37 -5.04
N LEU A 350 3.01 35.09 -4.88
CA LEU A 350 1.79 34.71 -4.18
C LEU A 350 1.95 34.75 -2.66
N TRP A 351 3.16 34.89 -2.13
CA TRP A 351 3.41 34.91 -0.69
C TRP A 351 2.56 35.94 0.06
N PRO A 352 2.49 37.23 -0.34
CA PRO A 352 1.67 38.22 0.39
C PRO A 352 0.18 37.88 0.40
N LEU A 353 -0.31 37.20 -0.63
CA LEU A 353 -1.70 36.80 -0.80
C LEU A 353 -2.08 35.59 0.08
N LEU A 354 -1.12 34.72 0.39
CA LEU A 354 -1.35 33.44 1.06
C LEU A 354 -0.82 33.39 2.49
N ALA A 355 0.29 34.07 2.77
CA ALA A 355 0.96 34.11 4.07
C ALA A 355 0.03 34.43 5.26
N PRO A 356 -0.94 35.36 5.17
CA PRO A 356 -1.87 35.65 6.27
C PRO A 356 -2.65 34.41 6.75
N TYR A 357 -2.81 33.40 5.90
CA TYR A 357 -3.60 32.20 6.14
C TYR A 357 -2.75 30.95 6.42
N LEU A 358 -1.42 31.08 6.32
CA LEU A 358 -0.46 29.99 6.61
C LEU A 358 0.00 29.96 8.07
N ALA A 359 -0.34 30.99 8.85
CA ALA A 359 0.12 31.19 10.23
C ALA A 359 -0.81 30.65 11.33
N VAL A 360 -1.87 29.93 10.98
CA VAL A 360 -2.77 29.29 11.97
C VAL A 360 -2.34 27.83 12.11
N GLY A 361 -1.59 27.55 13.17
CA GLY A 361 -1.29 26.18 13.60
C GLY A 361 -2.58 25.37 13.75
N ASP A 362 -2.47 24.06 13.45
CA ASP A 362 -3.54 23.03 13.46
C ASP A 362 -4.25 22.75 12.12
N ALA A 363 -3.60 22.97 10.97
CA ALA A 363 -4.20 22.62 9.68
C ALA A 363 -4.33 21.10 9.42
N ILE A 364 -3.50 20.25 10.03
CA ILE A 364 -3.67 18.79 9.93
C ILE A 364 -4.92 18.32 10.71
N ALA A 365 -5.48 19.16 11.60
CA ALA A 365 -6.68 18.83 12.38
C ALA A 365 -7.98 19.46 11.83
N ARG A 366 -7.94 20.29 10.76
CA ARG A 366 -9.11 21.11 10.33
C ARG A 366 -9.33 21.23 8.82
N ALA A 367 -8.94 20.23 8.02
CA ALA A 367 -9.56 20.04 6.72
C ALA A 367 -10.71 19.01 6.87
N PRO A 368 -11.83 19.17 6.13
CA PRO A 368 -13.17 18.67 6.49
C PRO A 368 -13.32 17.16 6.68
#